data_AF-A0A945C704-F1
#
_entry.id   AF-A0A945C704-F1
#
_cell.length_a   1.000
_cell.length_b   1.000
_cell.length_c   1.000
_cell.angle_alpha   90.00
_cell.angle_beta   90.00
_cell.angle_gamma   90.00
#
_symmetry.space_group_name_H-M   'P 1'
#
loop_
_entity.id
_entity.type
_entity.pdbx_description
1 polymer ?
#
loop_
_entity_poly.entity_id
_entity_poly.type
_entity_poly.pdbx_seq_one_letter_code
_entity_poly.pdbx_strand_id
1 'polypeptide(L)'
;MITQQPAQPHVSDLKPAEPQVTSPTDNSYVDDYQPPAMPTSTPPTPTSAPVVPAPVISTPNPVSVPPISPKAEEVEGVESLQDQNIFYLLGVDNSDDNEKEAFLDELQQVIWEDFIETDVKMLVSDEEMTKLRQMMSKGDNQDVQEEMVVYLEKLIPDLEEIMLEKALELKEDMFWERVSGMREYHIGKSEFLTKIDEADRLAKEDKWHQAAELLNSMNID
;
A
#
# COMPACT_ATOMS: atom_id res chain seq x y z
N MET A 1 34.94 55.26 -6.75
CA MET A 1 36.05 55.38 -5.79
C MET A 1 35.48 55.65 -4.41
N ILE A 2 35.79 54.73 -3.47
CA ILE A 2 36.10 54.95 -2.03
C ILE A 2 34.94 55.50 -1.16
N THR A 3 34.22 54.65 -0.42
CA THR A 3 34.48 54.19 0.98
C THR A 3 34.25 55.28 2.04
N GLN A 4 33.28 55.10 2.95
CA GLN A 4 33.56 54.92 4.39
C GLN A 4 32.30 54.70 5.25
N GLN A 5 32.37 53.63 6.05
CA GLN A 5 31.65 53.41 7.30
C GLN A 5 32.25 54.29 8.41
N PRO A 6 31.46 54.67 9.42
CA PRO A 6 31.80 54.33 10.82
C PRO A 6 30.52 54.01 11.63
N ALA A 7 30.49 53.52 12.87
CA ALA A 7 31.33 52.76 13.77
C ALA A 7 30.39 52.39 14.95
N GLN A 8 30.61 51.25 15.62
CA GLN A 8 29.86 50.82 16.80
C GLN A 8 30.16 51.68 18.05
N PRO A 9 29.37 51.53 19.13
CA PRO A 9 29.94 50.99 20.38
C PRO A 9 29.05 49.89 21.00
N HIS A 10 29.59 48.70 21.26
CA HIS A 10 30.21 48.21 22.52
C HIS A 10 29.22 47.79 23.64
N VAL A 11 29.02 46.47 23.70
CA VAL A 11 28.96 45.51 24.83
C VAL A 11 28.56 45.98 26.25
N SER A 12 27.64 45.23 26.84
CA SER A 12 27.66 44.75 28.24
C SER A 12 26.75 43.52 28.29
N ASP A 13 27.31 42.33 28.46
CA ASP A 13 27.29 41.60 29.74
C ASP A 13 25.86 41.33 30.22
N LEU A 14 25.40 40.08 30.10
CA LEU A 14 24.54 39.39 31.08
C LEU A 14 24.35 37.91 30.67
N LYS A 15 25.16 37.08 31.32
CA LYS A 15 25.04 35.65 31.58
C LYS A 15 23.59 35.18 31.82
N PRO A 16 23.09 34.14 31.13
CA PRO A 16 21.88 33.45 31.57
C PRO A 16 22.18 32.59 32.81
N ALA A 17 21.45 32.86 33.90
CA ALA A 17 21.40 31.99 35.07
C ALA A 17 20.39 30.87 34.83
N GLU A 18 20.82 29.64 35.09
CA GLU A 18 19.98 28.44 35.21
C GLU A 18 18.92 28.64 36.31
N PRO A 19 17.69 28.15 36.09
CA PRO A 19 16.83 27.68 37.15
C PRO A 19 16.79 26.14 37.17
N GLN A 20 16.96 25.65 38.39
CA GLN A 20 17.13 24.28 38.83
C GLN A 20 16.00 23.33 38.43
N VAL A 21 16.44 22.11 38.13
CA VAL A 21 15.70 20.86 38.06
C VAL A 21 14.89 20.65 39.35
N THR A 22 13.57 20.51 39.21
CA THR A 22 12.71 19.92 40.24
C THR A 22 12.06 18.65 39.68
N SER A 23 12.56 17.49 40.09
CA SER A 23 11.83 16.22 40.02
C SER A 23 10.68 16.23 41.03
N PRO A 24 9.57 15.56 40.74
CA PRO A 24 9.36 14.25 41.35
C PRO A 24 9.02 13.17 40.31
N THR A 25 9.80 12.11 40.35
CA THR A 25 9.60 10.85 39.63
C THR A 25 8.42 10.12 40.25
N ASP A 26 7.31 10.03 39.53
CA ASP A 26 6.17 9.19 39.92
C ASP A 26 5.67 8.44 38.68
N ASN A 27 6.50 7.51 38.21
CA ASN A 27 6.10 6.52 37.22
C ASN A 27 6.26 5.14 37.86
N SER A 28 5.17 4.69 38.49
CA SER A 28 4.91 3.31 38.88
C SER A 28 5.02 2.41 37.65
N TYR A 29 6.21 1.87 37.41
CA TYR A 29 6.51 0.93 36.34
C TYR A 29 5.78 -0.39 36.62
N VAL A 30 4.88 -0.73 35.71
CA VAL A 30 4.04 -1.92 35.74
C VAL A 30 4.88 -3.14 35.35
N ASP A 31 4.84 -4.15 36.23
CA ASP A 31 5.11 -5.58 36.06
C ASP A 31 5.96 -6.06 34.87
N ASP A 32 7.16 -6.55 35.20
CA ASP A 32 8.00 -7.47 34.42
C ASP A 32 7.22 -8.75 34.05
N TYR A 33 6.73 -8.84 32.82
CA TYR A 33 6.14 -10.08 32.30
C TYR A 33 7.24 -11.06 31.90
N GLN A 34 7.42 -12.12 32.70
CA GLN A 34 8.35 -13.22 32.43
C GLN A 34 7.60 -14.40 31.79
N PRO A 35 7.83 -14.74 30.51
CA PRO A 35 7.15 -15.89 29.89
C PRO A 35 7.69 -17.22 30.45
N PRO A 36 6.83 -18.22 30.69
CA PRO A 36 7.24 -19.52 31.22
C PRO A 36 8.08 -20.32 30.22
N ALA A 37 9.18 -20.89 30.72
CA ALA A 37 10.08 -21.77 29.99
C ALA A 37 9.38 -23.08 29.55
N MET A 38 9.54 -23.43 28.27
CA MET A 38 9.08 -24.71 27.72
C MET A 38 9.94 -25.88 28.25
N PRO A 39 9.34 -26.97 28.75
CA PRO A 39 10.12 -28.17 29.09
C PRO A 39 10.46 -28.99 27.83
N THR A 40 11.75 -29.09 27.55
CA THR A 40 12.36 -30.13 26.70
C THR A 40 12.25 -31.50 27.35
N SER A 41 11.69 -32.51 26.68
CA SER A 41 11.79 -33.92 27.12
C SER A 41 11.57 -34.91 25.96
N THR A 42 12.68 -35.48 25.50
CA THR A 42 12.82 -36.82 24.88
C THR A 42 13.57 -37.73 25.87
N PRO A 43 13.65 -39.06 25.70
CA PRO A 43 12.70 -40.11 25.28
C PRO A 43 12.59 -41.21 26.40
N PRO A 44 11.95 -42.38 26.18
CA PRO A 44 12.79 -43.56 25.94
C PRO A 44 12.18 -44.68 25.04
N THR A 45 13.10 -45.44 24.47
CA THR A 45 12.96 -46.72 23.75
C THR A 45 12.37 -47.84 24.61
N PRO A 46 11.78 -48.89 24.00
CA PRO A 46 12.23 -50.24 24.38
C PRO A 46 12.58 -51.16 23.20
N THR A 47 13.57 -52.01 23.50
CA THR A 47 14.24 -53.03 22.70
C THR A 47 13.46 -54.36 22.66
N SER A 48 13.33 -54.90 21.43
CA SER A 48 13.32 -56.30 20.93
C SER A 48 12.68 -57.49 21.70
N ALA A 49 11.78 -58.21 21.00
CA ALA A 49 11.72 -59.69 20.90
C ALA A 49 10.86 -60.12 19.66
N PRO A 50 10.92 -61.37 19.13
CA PRO A 50 11.11 -61.62 17.69
C PRO A 50 9.99 -62.31 16.87
N VAL A 51 9.92 -61.91 15.59
CA VAL A 51 9.68 -62.62 14.30
C VAL A 51 8.88 -63.93 14.23
N VAL A 52 7.79 -63.93 13.44
CA VAL A 52 7.38 -65.01 12.49
C VAL A 52 6.68 -64.35 11.26
N PRO A 53 6.88 -64.81 10.00
CA PRO A 53 6.88 -63.97 8.81
C PRO A 53 5.52 -63.85 8.08
N ALA A 54 5.24 -62.67 7.56
CA ALA A 54 4.14 -62.39 6.64
C ALA A 54 4.61 -62.52 5.17
N PRO A 55 3.70 -62.89 4.24
CA PRO A 55 4.04 -63.12 2.84
C PRO A 55 4.37 -61.81 2.11
N VAL A 56 5.35 -61.91 1.22
CA VAL A 56 5.83 -60.86 0.32
C VAL A 56 4.68 -60.24 -0.50
N ILE A 57 4.44 -58.94 -0.30
CA ILE A 57 3.73 -58.09 -1.26
C ILE A 57 4.61 -56.88 -1.52
N SER A 58 4.88 -56.70 -2.81
CA SER A 58 5.77 -55.73 -3.42
C SER A 58 5.59 -54.31 -2.89
N THR A 59 6.71 -53.67 -2.54
CA THR A 59 6.87 -52.22 -2.44
C THR A 59 6.56 -51.55 -3.79
N PRO A 60 5.65 -50.56 -3.86
CA PRO A 60 5.81 -49.47 -4.80
C PRO A 60 6.85 -48.50 -4.22
N ASN A 61 7.87 -48.19 -5.02
CA ASN A 61 8.86 -47.17 -4.72
C ASN A 61 8.21 -45.83 -4.34
N PRO A 62 8.80 -45.02 -3.44
CA PRO A 62 8.42 -43.62 -3.31
C PRO A 62 8.79 -42.92 -4.63
N VAL A 63 7.76 -42.50 -5.37
CA VAL A 63 7.92 -41.62 -6.53
C VAL A 63 8.57 -40.34 -6.02
N SER A 64 9.80 -40.09 -6.46
CA SER A 64 10.44 -38.78 -6.35
C SER A 64 9.53 -37.78 -7.03
N VAL A 65 8.96 -36.86 -6.25
CA VAL A 65 8.25 -35.69 -6.77
C VAL A 65 9.30 -34.86 -7.52
N PRO A 66 9.20 -34.68 -8.83
CA PRO A 66 10.09 -33.76 -9.53
C PRO A 66 9.83 -32.32 -9.04
N PRO A 67 10.86 -31.46 -8.96
CA PRO A 67 10.66 -30.05 -8.68
C PRO A 67 9.77 -29.47 -9.77
N ILE A 68 8.67 -28.83 -9.35
CA ILE A 68 7.77 -28.10 -10.22
C ILE A 68 8.59 -26.94 -10.81
N SER A 69 9.14 -27.14 -12.01
CA SER A 69 9.55 -26.02 -12.86
C SER A 69 8.28 -25.24 -13.20
N PRO A 70 8.27 -23.89 -13.11
CA PRO A 70 7.14 -23.12 -13.58
C PRO A 70 7.06 -23.29 -15.10
N LYS A 71 6.21 -24.23 -15.50
CA LYS A 71 5.70 -24.31 -16.86
C LYS A 71 4.73 -23.15 -16.95
N ALA A 72 5.04 -22.19 -17.82
CA ALA A 72 4.17 -21.07 -18.16
C ALA A 72 2.75 -21.58 -18.37
N GLU A 73 1.92 -21.42 -17.34
CA GLU A 73 0.49 -21.36 -17.49
C GLU A 73 0.21 -20.02 -18.15
N GLU A 74 -0.53 -20.10 -19.23
CA GLU A 74 -1.04 -18.98 -20.01
C GLU A 74 -1.69 -17.99 -19.06
N VAL A 75 -1.08 -16.82 -18.97
CA VAL A 75 -1.37 -15.78 -17.99
C VAL A 75 -2.58 -14.96 -18.48
N GLU A 76 -3.73 -15.59 -18.68
CA GLU A 76 -4.94 -14.95 -19.22
C GLU A 76 -5.68 -14.05 -18.20
N GLY A 77 -5.06 -13.75 -17.05
CA GLY A 77 -5.65 -12.93 -15.99
C GLY A 77 -4.66 -12.07 -15.21
N VAL A 78 -3.45 -11.84 -15.72
CA VAL A 78 -2.50 -10.89 -15.09
C VAL A 78 -2.35 -9.65 -15.97
N GLU A 79 -3.22 -9.45 -16.96
CA GLU A 79 -3.18 -8.28 -17.82
C GLU A 79 -4.26 -7.25 -17.46
N SER A 80 -5.33 -7.63 -16.74
CA SER A 80 -6.41 -6.70 -16.37
C SER A 80 -5.91 -5.61 -15.43
N LEU A 81 -6.49 -4.42 -15.52
CA LEU A 81 -6.14 -3.29 -14.64
C LEU A 81 -6.37 -3.65 -13.17
N GLN A 82 -7.47 -4.35 -12.87
CA GLN A 82 -7.85 -4.74 -11.50
C GLN A 82 -6.76 -5.59 -10.84
N ASP A 83 -6.16 -6.51 -11.58
CA ASP A 83 -5.17 -7.45 -11.07
C ASP A 83 -3.77 -6.84 -10.88
N GLN A 84 -3.53 -5.63 -11.40
CA GLN A 84 -2.20 -5.02 -11.32
C GLN A 84 -1.91 -4.44 -9.94
N ASN A 85 -0.65 -4.54 -9.50
CA ASN A 85 -0.18 -3.75 -8.37
C ASN A 85 -0.03 -2.27 -8.78
N ILE A 86 -0.66 -1.36 -8.03
CA ILE A 86 -0.65 0.06 -8.35
C ILE A 86 0.76 0.68 -8.30
N PHE A 87 1.61 0.24 -7.38
CA PHE A 87 2.99 0.71 -7.29
C PHE A 87 3.83 0.23 -8.48
N TYR A 88 3.58 -1.00 -8.96
CA TYR A 88 4.20 -1.49 -10.18
C TYR A 88 3.73 -0.69 -11.41
N LEU A 89 2.43 -0.42 -11.53
CA LEU A 89 1.86 0.41 -12.61
C LEU A 89 2.44 1.82 -12.64
N LEU A 90 2.73 2.39 -11.47
CA LEU A 90 3.29 3.73 -11.35
C LEU A 90 4.84 3.75 -11.36
N GLY A 91 5.48 2.58 -11.33
CA GLY A 91 6.94 2.45 -11.36
C GLY A 91 7.62 2.83 -10.05
N VAL A 92 6.88 2.73 -8.94
CA VAL A 92 7.32 3.05 -7.56
C VAL A 92 7.32 1.81 -6.66
N ASP A 93 7.36 0.61 -7.25
CA ASP A 93 7.36 -0.66 -6.50
C ASP A 93 8.55 -0.81 -5.54
N ASN A 94 9.62 -0.05 -5.75
CA ASN A 94 10.79 -0.04 -4.86
C ASN A 94 10.73 1.04 -3.75
N SER A 95 9.63 1.80 -3.64
CA SER A 95 9.42 2.76 -2.53
C SER A 95 9.31 2.05 -1.19
N ASP A 96 9.54 2.79 -0.09
CA ASP A 96 9.43 2.23 1.25
C ASP A 96 7.97 1.95 1.63
N ASP A 97 7.79 1.02 2.56
CA ASP A 97 6.43 0.61 2.96
C ASP A 97 5.65 1.79 3.58
N ASN A 98 6.28 2.72 4.29
CA ASN A 98 5.57 3.87 4.85
C ASN A 98 5.12 4.87 3.77
N GLU A 99 5.96 5.15 2.76
CA GLU A 99 5.56 5.94 1.59
C GLU A 99 4.38 5.28 0.86
N LYS A 100 4.42 3.94 0.72
CA LYS A 100 3.35 3.18 0.08
C LYS A 100 2.04 3.26 0.86
N GLU A 101 2.07 3.05 2.18
CA GLU A 101 0.87 3.15 3.03
C GLU A 101 0.32 4.58 3.03
N ALA A 102 1.17 5.61 3.17
CA ALA A 102 0.73 7.01 3.13
C ALA A 102 0.08 7.37 1.78
N PHE A 103 0.61 6.84 0.68
CA PHE A 103 -0.01 6.98 -0.64
C PHE A 103 -1.37 6.29 -0.73
N LEU A 104 -1.53 5.09 -0.16
CA LEU A 104 -2.82 4.38 -0.15
C LEU A 104 -3.86 5.11 0.70
N ASP A 105 -3.45 5.69 1.82
CA ASP A 105 -4.32 6.52 2.67
C ASP A 105 -4.83 7.75 1.91
N GLU A 106 -3.93 8.47 1.22
CA GLU A 106 -4.30 9.62 0.38
C GLU A 106 -5.25 9.20 -0.75
N LEU A 107 -4.96 8.08 -1.41
CA LEU A 107 -5.78 7.55 -2.49
C LEU A 107 -7.19 7.19 -1.99
N GLN A 108 -7.30 6.51 -0.86
CA GLN A 108 -8.58 6.18 -0.25
C GLN A 108 -9.36 7.45 0.12
N GLN A 109 -8.68 8.47 0.66
CA GLN A 109 -9.30 9.74 1.00
C GLN A 109 -9.84 10.46 -0.24
N VAL A 110 -9.07 10.53 -1.33
CA VAL A 110 -9.51 11.18 -2.59
C VAL A 110 -10.74 10.49 -3.17
N ILE A 111 -10.75 9.15 -3.22
CA ILE A 111 -11.92 8.39 -3.69
C ILE A 111 -13.13 8.66 -2.81
N TRP A 112 -12.93 8.65 -1.49
CA TRP A 112 -14.00 8.86 -0.53
C TRP A 112 -14.61 10.25 -0.64
N GLU A 113 -13.78 11.28 -0.73
CA GLU A 113 -14.23 12.66 -0.86
C GLU A 113 -15.01 12.87 -2.17
N ASP A 114 -14.48 12.41 -3.31
CA ASP A 114 -15.19 12.50 -4.60
C ASP A 114 -16.53 11.78 -4.56
N PHE A 115 -16.55 10.55 -4.03
CA PHE A 115 -17.78 9.76 -3.93
C PHE A 115 -18.86 10.48 -3.12
N ILE A 116 -18.50 11.07 -1.98
CA ILE A 116 -19.43 11.80 -1.10
C ILE A 116 -19.95 13.07 -1.77
N GLU A 117 -19.08 13.84 -2.42
CA GLU A 117 -19.42 15.13 -3.00
C GLU A 117 -20.20 15.01 -4.31
N THR A 118 -19.80 14.06 -5.14
CA THR A 118 -20.30 13.90 -6.50
C THR A 118 -21.46 12.91 -6.54
N ASP A 119 -21.27 11.68 -6.06
CA ASP A 119 -22.20 10.57 -6.31
C ASP A 119 -23.26 10.44 -5.23
N VAL A 120 -22.87 10.42 -3.95
CA VAL A 120 -23.82 10.21 -2.84
C VAL A 120 -24.94 11.26 -2.86
N LYS A 121 -24.61 12.51 -3.19
CA LYS A 121 -25.60 13.59 -3.34
C LYS A 121 -26.70 13.30 -4.35
N MET A 122 -26.44 12.46 -5.36
CA MET A 122 -27.42 12.07 -6.37
C MET A 122 -28.15 10.78 -6.01
N LEU A 123 -27.58 9.97 -5.11
CA LEU A 123 -28.08 8.64 -4.76
C LEU A 123 -28.94 8.64 -3.49
N VAL A 124 -28.81 9.65 -2.62
CA VAL A 124 -29.58 9.75 -1.37
C VAL A 124 -30.45 11.00 -1.33
N SER A 125 -31.47 10.99 -0.47
CA SER A 125 -32.33 12.16 -0.23
C SER A 125 -31.63 13.25 0.59
N ASP A 126 -32.16 14.47 0.57
CA ASP A 126 -31.65 15.59 1.36
C ASP A 126 -31.63 15.31 2.88
N GLU A 127 -32.61 14.54 3.38
CA GLU A 127 -32.68 14.13 4.78
C GLU A 127 -31.55 13.17 5.15
N GLU A 128 -31.29 12.19 4.29
CA GLU A 128 -30.19 11.22 4.45
C GLU A 128 -28.83 11.89 4.33
N MET A 129 -28.67 12.83 3.39
CA MET A 129 -27.46 13.64 3.24
C MET A 129 -27.22 14.53 4.46
N THR A 130 -28.28 15.08 5.08
CA THR A 130 -28.16 15.85 6.32
C THR A 130 -27.62 14.99 7.47
N LYS A 131 -28.12 13.75 7.59
CA LYS A 131 -27.63 12.80 8.59
C LYS A 131 -26.18 12.39 8.33
N LEU A 132 -25.81 12.17 7.07
CA LEU A 132 -24.45 11.87 6.68
C LEU A 132 -23.50 13.02 7.05
N ARG A 133 -23.87 14.27 6.78
CA ARG A 133 -23.09 15.46 7.20
C ARG A 133 -22.96 15.57 8.72
N GLN A 134 -23.98 15.16 9.47
CA GLN A 134 -23.88 15.10 10.92
C GLN A 134 -22.85 14.06 11.39
N MET A 135 -22.73 12.92 10.69
CA MET A 135 -21.67 11.94 10.97
C MET A 135 -20.29 12.52 10.66
N MET A 136 -20.11 13.17 9.51
CA MET A 136 -18.84 13.85 9.16
C MET A 136 -18.41 14.88 10.22
N SER A 137 -19.37 15.57 10.86
CA SER A 137 -19.07 16.56 11.89
C SER A 137 -18.49 15.97 13.19
N LYS A 138 -18.52 14.63 13.36
CA LYS A 138 -17.91 13.94 14.52
C LYS A 138 -16.38 13.85 14.41
N GLY A 139 -15.82 14.07 13.22
CA GLY A 139 -14.39 14.01 12.97
C GLY A 139 -14.07 13.26 11.68
N ASP A 140 -12.81 13.35 11.26
CA ASP A 140 -12.26 12.66 10.11
C ASP A 140 -11.29 11.58 10.60
N ASN A 141 -11.87 10.46 11.03
CA ASN A 141 -11.11 9.30 11.49
C ASN A 141 -11.76 8.02 10.97
N GLN A 142 -10.99 6.94 11.02
CA GLN A 142 -11.40 5.65 10.48
C GLN A 142 -12.72 5.14 11.10
N ASP A 143 -12.93 5.30 12.40
CA ASP A 143 -14.16 4.88 13.07
C ASP A 143 -15.41 5.60 12.52
N VAL A 144 -15.29 6.91 12.23
CA VAL A 144 -16.38 7.70 11.64
C VAL A 144 -16.62 7.29 10.19
N GLN A 145 -15.56 7.05 9.42
CA GLN A 145 -15.66 6.58 8.05
C GLN A 145 -16.35 5.20 7.98
N GLU A 146 -15.97 4.27 8.86
CA GLU A 146 -16.62 2.96 8.97
C GLU A 146 -18.13 3.09 9.33
N GLU A 147 -18.49 3.97 10.27
CA GLU A 147 -19.90 4.25 10.60
C GLU A 147 -20.66 4.78 9.38
N MET A 148 -20.03 5.65 8.59
CA MET A 148 -20.62 6.22 7.38
C MET A 148 -20.79 5.17 6.28
N VAL A 149 -19.80 4.31 6.05
CA VAL A 149 -19.90 3.20 5.07
C VAL A 149 -21.09 2.32 5.41
N VAL A 150 -21.22 1.86 6.66
CA VAL A 150 -22.34 1.03 7.12
C VAL A 150 -23.69 1.74 6.98
N TYR A 151 -23.71 3.07 7.07
CA TYR A 151 -24.92 3.85 6.81
C TYR A 151 -25.25 3.90 5.31
N LEU A 152 -24.26 4.17 4.47
CA LEU A 152 -24.41 4.27 3.01
C LEU A 152 -24.77 2.94 2.36
N GLU A 153 -24.24 1.81 2.83
CA GLU A 153 -24.60 0.46 2.34
C GLU A 153 -26.10 0.16 2.45
N LYS A 154 -26.79 0.77 3.41
CA LYS A 154 -28.24 0.59 3.60
C LYS A 154 -29.07 1.43 2.62
N LEU A 155 -28.47 2.49 2.07
CA LEU A 155 -29.14 3.46 1.22
C LEU A 155 -28.81 3.22 -0.25
N ILE A 156 -27.57 2.88 -0.54
CA ILE A 156 -26.99 2.74 -1.88
C ILE A 156 -26.77 1.24 -2.12
N PRO A 157 -27.61 0.59 -2.94
CA PRO A 157 -27.33 -0.75 -3.43
C PRO A 157 -25.99 -0.75 -4.18
N ASP A 158 -25.27 -1.87 -4.08
CA ASP A 158 -24.02 -2.07 -4.83
C ASP A 158 -22.93 -1.02 -4.51
N LEU A 159 -22.96 -0.44 -3.30
CA LEU A 159 -21.97 0.56 -2.85
C LEU A 159 -20.53 0.09 -3.05
N GLU A 160 -20.23 -1.15 -2.68
CA GLU A 160 -18.89 -1.74 -2.81
C GLU A 160 -18.43 -1.78 -4.28
N GLU A 161 -19.34 -2.10 -5.20
CA GLU A 161 -19.04 -2.13 -6.63
C GLU A 161 -18.78 -0.72 -7.17
N ILE A 162 -19.57 0.28 -6.75
CA ILE A 162 -19.34 1.69 -7.11
C ILE A 162 -17.97 2.16 -6.60
N MET A 163 -17.63 1.84 -5.34
CA MET A 163 -16.35 2.22 -4.75
C MET A 163 -15.17 1.52 -5.44
N LEU A 164 -15.34 0.25 -5.84
CA LEU A 164 -14.34 -0.47 -6.61
C LEU A 164 -14.16 0.14 -8.00
N GLU A 165 -15.24 0.49 -8.70
CA GLU A 165 -15.20 1.15 -10.00
C GLU A 165 -14.43 2.47 -9.90
N LYS A 166 -14.71 3.31 -8.90
CA LYS A 166 -13.96 4.55 -8.62
C LYS A 166 -12.48 4.31 -8.38
N ALA A 167 -12.13 3.27 -7.62
CA ALA A 167 -10.73 2.92 -7.38
C ALA A 167 -10.02 2.49 -8.66
N LEU A 168 -10.70 1.77 -9.56
CA LEU A 168 -10.16 1.38 -10.85
C LEU A 168 -10.04 2.57 -11.81
N GLU A 169 -11.03 3.45 -11.86
CA GLU A 169 -10.98 4.70 -12.64
C GLU A 169 -9.79 5.57 -12.21
N LEU A 170 -9.63 5.81 -10.90
CA LEU A 170 -8.50 6.60 -10.40
C LEU A 170 -7.15 5.94 -10.70
N LYS A 171 -7.08 4.61 -10.57
CA LYS A 171 -5.87 3.85 -10.92
C LYS A 171 -5.53 3.97 -12.40
N GLU A 172 -6.52 3.93 -13.28
CA GLU A 172 -6.37 4.17 -14.71
C GLU A 172 -5.88 5.61 -14.97
N ASP A 173 -6.53 6.60 -14.37
CA ASP A 173 -6.18 8.01 -14.54
C ASP A 173 -4.73 8.28 -14.16
N MET A 174 -4.27 7.79 -13.01
CA MET A 174 -2.88 7.95 -12.58
C MET A 174 -1.88 7.27 -13.55
N PHE A 175 -2.25 6.13 -14.13
CA PHE A 175 -1.43 5.52 -15.17
C PHE A 175 -1.33 6.43 -16.40
N TRP A 176 -2.44 7.02 -16.84
CA TRP A 176 -2.44 7.96 -17.96
C TRP A 176 -1.69 9.26 -17.68
N GLU A 177 -1.75 9.77 -16.45
CA GLU A 177 -0.94 10.89 -15.99
C GLU A 177 0.55 10.55 -16.06
N ARG A 178 0.95 9.34 -15.63
CA ARG A 178 2.33 8.86 -15.78
C ARG A 178 2.74 8.80 -17.25
N VAL A 179 1.93 8.20 -18.12
CA VAL A 179 2.21 8.13 -19.57
C VAL A 179 2.42 9.52 -20.16
N SER A 180 1.54 10.46 -19.80
CA SER A 180 1.61 11.86 -20.24
C SER A 180 2.88 12.55 -19.74
N GLY A 181 3.19 12.42 -18.45
CA GLY A 181 4.41 12.97 -17.85
C GLY A 181 5.69 12.39 -18.46
N MET A 182 5.72 11.08 -18.73
CA MET A 182 6.86 10.44 -19.39
C MET A 182 7.04 10.93 -20.83
N ARG A 183 5.93 11.15 -21.56
CA ARG A 183 5.96 11.70 -22.91
C ARG A 183 6.56 13.10 -22.92
N GLU A 184 6.14 13.94 -21.98
CA GLU A 184 6.65 15.31 -21.82
C GLU A 184 8.15 15.31 -21.45
N TYR A 185 8.55 14.45 -20.52
CA TYR A 185 9.95 14.33 -20.08
C TYR A 185 10.90 13.85 -21.20
N HIS A 186 10.40 13.02 -22.13
CA HIS A 186 11.18 12.46 -23.23
C HIS A 186 11.02 13.18 -24.57
N ILE A 187 10.50 14.41 -24.59
CA ILE A 187 10.39 15.22 -25.81
C ILE A 187 11.74 15.25 -26.56
N GLY A 188 11.68 14.93 -27.86
CA GLY A 188 12.85 14.91 -28.75
C GLY A 188 13.67 13.62 -28.71
N LYS A 189 13.38 12.67 -27.82
CA LYS A 189 14.04 11.36 -27.76
C LYS A 189 13.18 10.28 -28.42
N SER A 190 13.34 10.12 -29.73
CA SER A 190 12.47 9.25 -30.57
C SER A 190 12.36 7.80 -30.07
N GLU A 191 13.42 7.24 -29.49
CA GLU A 191 13.39 5.86 -28.97
C GLU A 191 12.41 5.72 -27.78
N PHE A 192 12.47 6.63 -26.81
CA PHE A 192 11.59 6.61 -25.65
C PHE A 192 10.15 6.95 -26.03
N LEU A 193 9.94 7.91 -26.93
CA LEU A 193 8.60 8.24 -27.40
C LEU A 193 7.92 7.05 -28.09
N THR A 194 8.67 6.25 -28.86
CA THR A 194 8.14 5.03 -29.50
C THR A 194 7.71 3.99 -28.46
N LYS A 195 8.49 3.81 -27.38
CA LYS A 195 8.14 2.90 -26.28
C LYS A 195 6.93 3.40 -25.49
N ILE A 196 6.80 4.71 -25.29
CA ILE A 196 5.63 5.33 -24.63
C ILE A 196 4.38 5.17 -25.49
N ASP A 197 4.47 5.37 -26.81
CA ASP A 197 3.37 5.13 -27.75
C ASP A 197 2.92 3.66 -27.73
N GLU A 198 3.87 2.73 -27.64
CA GLU A 198 3.56 1.30 -27.54
C GLU A 198 2.92 0.94 -26.19
N ALA A 199 3.39 1.49 -25.08
CA ALA A 199 2.77 1.29 -23.77
C ALA A 199 1.33 1.83 -23.74
N ASP A 200 1.08 3.01 -24.31
CA ASP A 200 -0.25 3.59 -24.47
C ASP A 200 -1.18 2.66 -25.28
N ARG A 201 -0.68 2.10 -26.38
CA ARG A 201 -1.42 1.14 -27.19
C ARG A 201 -1.73 -0.14 -26.43
N LEU A 202 -0.77 -0.70 -25.69
CA LEU A 202 -0.94 -1.92 -24.90
C LEU A 202 -2.00 -1.74 -23.80
N ALA A 203 -1.96 -0.63 -23.07
CA ALA A 203 -2.95 -0.32 -22.04
C ALA A 203 -4.37 -0.21 -22.64
N LYS A 204 -4.53 0.44 -23.81
CA LYS A 204 -5.81 0.50 -24.55
C LYS A 204 -6.30 -0.85 -25.08
N GLU A 205 -5.45 -1.86 -25.11
CA GLU A 205 -5.77 -3.26 -25.46
C GLU A 205 -5.94 -4.15 -24.22
N ASP A 206 -6.12 -3.55 -23.04
CA ASP A 206 -6.22 -4.24 -21.75
C ASP A 206 -4.98 -5.08 -21.39
N LYS A 207 -3.81 -4.71 -21.91
CA LYS A 207 -2.51 -5.33 -21.58
C LYS A 207 -1.73 -4.46 -20.59
N TRP A 208 -2.32 -4.26 -19.41
CA TRP A 208 -1.85 -3.30 -18.43
C TRP A 208 -0.49 -3.69 -17.84
N HIS A 209 -0.23 -4.99 -17.66
CA HIS A 209 1.05 -5.45 -17.15
C HIS A 209 2.18 -5.17 -18.15
N GLN A 210 1.98 -5.54 -19.42
CA GLN A 210 2.95 -5.29 -20.48
C GLN A 210 3.20 -3.79 -20.68
N ALA A 211 2.15 -2.97 -20.60
CA ALA A 211 2.28 -1.52 -20.67
C ALA A 211 3.16 -0.99 -19.53
N ALA A 212 2.90 -1.39 -18.29
CA ALA A 212 3.69 -1.00 -17.14
C ALA A 212 5.13 -1.52 -17.19
N GLU A 213 5.35 -2.77 -17.62
CA GLU A 213 6.69 -3.33 -17.80
C GLU A 213 7.51 -2.49 -18.79
N LEU A 214 6.89 -2.09 -19.91
CA LEU A 214 7.54 -1.26 -20.91
C LEU A 214 7.90 0.12 -20.35
N LEU A 215 6.99 0.76 -19.60
CA LEU A 215 7.26 2.04 -18.91
C LEU A 215 8.37 1.91 -17.86
N ASN A 216 8.34 0.85 -17.06
CA ASN A 216 9.32 0.57 -16.00
C ASN A 216 10.72 0.31 -16.57
N SER A 217 10.83 -0.28 -17.76
CA SER A 217 12.12 -0.49 -18.44
C SER A 217 12.83 0.81 -18.83
N MET A 218 12.10 1.93 -18.88
CA MET A 218 12.65 3.25 -19.20
C MET A 218 13.05 4.06 -17.96
N ASN A 219 12.65 3.60 -16.76
CA ASN A 219 12.95 4.25 -15.47
C ASN A 219 14.26 3.77 -14.83
N ILE A 220 15.13 3.07 -15.58
CA ILE A 220 16.42 2.59 -15.05
C ILE A 220 17.42 3.76 -15.05
N ASP A 221 17.74 4.25 -13.85
CA ASP A 221 18.89 5.11 -13.52
C ASP A 221 20.24 4.53 -13.98
#